data_AF-A0A8S2F2Y8-F1
#
_entry.id   AF-A0A8S2F2Y8-F1
#
_cell.length_a   1.000
_cell.length_b   1.000
_cell.length_c   1.000
_cell.angle_alpha   90.00
_cell.angle_beta   90.00
_cell.angle_gamma   90.00
#
_symmetry.space_group_name_H-M   'P 1'
#
loop_
_entity.id
_entity.type
_entity.pdbx_description
1 polymer ?
#
loop_
_entity_poly.entity_id
_entity_poly.type
_entity_poly.pdbx_seq_one_letter_code
_entity_poly.pdbx_strand_id
1 'polypeptide(L)'
;NHNVVYTIPIRITDVPSIDVICEQSQSHYELINRCLRDGEVNSFVGVIQYFIEQALQKLECYSGYVTRGEDIYPGSMEKLHVGNVLCSPAFWSASFRRTPSYYTDKPLQYIIESKTGRKIQSIAAGWQEYEILYRCQQPFYVNDVTKYRGKTVVLLTELPQEYKQLKTIKLERKLFERNHFEILDKAEEQKELNLFENDFEGH
;
A
#
# COMPACT_ATOMS: atom_id res chain seq x y z
N ASN A 1 14.48 43.18 12.91
CA ASN A 1 13.16 42.61 12.58
C ASN A 1 13.16 41.14 12.91
N HIS A 2 12.60 40.78 14.06
CA HIS A 2 12.52 39.41 14.56
C HIS A 2 11.44 38.62 13.81
N ASN A 3 11.81 37.47 13.25
CA ASN A 3 10.85 36.51 12.70
C ASN A 3 10.18 35.78 13.87
N VAL A 4 8.95 36.17 14.17
CA VAL A 4 8.09 35.46 15.11
C VAL A 4 7.48 34.27 14.36
N VAL A 5 7.90 33.06 14.70
CA VAL A 5 7.27 31.82 14.24
C VAL A 5 6.01 31.63 15.07
N TYR A 6 4.85 31.93 14.49
CA TYR A 6 3.56 31.61 15.10
C TYR A 6 3.29 30.12 14.95
N THR A 7 3.42 29.37 16.03
CA THR A 7 2.89 28.00 16.11
C THR A 7 1.40 28.10 16.45
N ILE A 8 0.55 27.97 15.44
CA ILE A 8 -0.90 27.91 15.63
C ILE A 8 -1.23 26.46 16.04
N PRO A 9 -1.81 26.22 17.23
CA PRO A 9 -2.26 24.89 17.61
C PRO A 9 -3.48 24.51 16.77
N ILE A 10 -3.30 23.61 15.80
CA ILE A 10 -4.38 23.14 14.92
C ILE A 10 -5.34 22.28 15.76
N ARG A 11 -6.57 22.74 15.96
CA ARG A 11 -7.64 21.92 16.55
C ARG A 11 -8.18 20.98 15.46
N ILE A 12 -8.73 19.84 15.88
CA ILE A 12 -9.25 18.78 14.98
C ILE A 12 -10.26 19.33 13.94
N THR A 13 -10.91 20.45 14.27
CA THR A 13 -11.90 21.20 13.48
C THR A 13 -11.33 22.11 12.38
N ASP A 14 -10.01 22.33 12.31
CA ASP A 14 -9.42 23.41 11.50
C ASP A 14 -8.73 22.92 10.21
N VAL A 15 -8.82 21.63 9.91
CA VAL A 15 -8.53 21.08 8.57
C VAL A 15 -9.87 21.08 7.82
N PRO A 16 -9.97 21.27 6.48
CA PRO A 16 -11.23 21.07 5.75
C PRO A 16 -11.70 19.63 5.99
N SER A 17 -12.49 19.46 7.04
CA SER A 17 -12.66 18.23 7.79
C SER A 17 -13.99 17.65 7.38
N ILE A 18 -13.99 16.41 6.91
CA ILE A 18 -15.19 15.63 6.63
C ILE A 18 -15.99 16.07 5.39
N ASP A 19 -16.21 17.37 5.18
CA ASP A 19 -17.01 17.87 4.04
C ASP A 19 -16.39 17.52 2.69
N VAL A 20 -15.06 17.56 2.59
CA VAL A 20 -14.33 17.05 1.42
C VAL A 20 -14.66 15.58 1.23
N ILE A 21 -14.55 14.72 2.23
CA ILE A 21 -14.85 13.28 2.06
C ILE A 21 -16.32 13.04 1.66
N CYS A 22 -17.27 13.80 2.23
CA CYS A 22 -18.70 13.75 1.89
C CYS A 22 -18.99 14.15 0.43
N GLU A 23 -18.42 15.27 -0.04
CA GLU A 23 -18.62 15.76 -1.42
C GLU A 23 -17.82 14.97 -2.44
N GLN A 24 -16.75 14.30 -1.99
CA GLN A 24 -15.91 13.44 -2.81
C GLN A 24 -16.59 12.12 -3.18
N SER A 25 -17.49 11.59 -2.35
CA SER A 25 -17.93 10.18 -2.43
C SER A 25 -18.70 9.79 -3.71
N GLN A 26 -18.97 10.69 -4.66
CA GLN A 26 -19.53 10.29 -5.96
C GLN A 26 -18.79 10.87 -7.19
N SER A 27 -18.70 12.19 -7.37
CA SER A 27 -18.19 12.75 -8.65
C SER A 27 -16.69 13.04 -8.66
N HIS A 28 -16.13 13.55 -7.56
CA HIS A 28 -14.72 13.92 -7.49
C HIS A 28 -13.80 12.74 -7.16
N TYR A 29 -14.29 11.72 -6.44
CA TYR A 29 -13.53 10.50 -6.16
C TYR A 29 -13.13 9.76 -7.45
N GLU A 30 -14.04 9.67 -8.42
CA GLU A 30 -13.74 9.06 -9.72
C GLU A 30 -12.66 9.83 -10.48
N LEU A 31 -12.78 11.17 -10.51
CA LEU A 31 -11.80 12.06 -11.15
C LEU A 31 -10.41 11.92 -10.51
N ILE A 32 -10.34 12.01 -9.17
CA ILE A 32 -9.07 11.94 -8.44
C ILE A 32 -8.43 10.57 -8.62
N ASN A 33 -9.18 9.49 -8.42
CA ASN A 33 -8.63 8.15 -8.58
C ASN A 33 -8.19 7.87 -10.02
N ARG A 34 -8.87 8.44 -11.02
CA ARG A 34 -8.40 8.39 -12.42
C ARG A 34 -7.08 9.13 -12.57
N CYS A 35 -7.00 10.40 -12.18
CA CYS A 35 -5.77 11.19 -12.28
C CYS A 35 -4.59 10.53 -11.53
N LEU A 36 -4.83 9.94 -10.36
CA LEU A 36 -3.81 9.20 -9.61
C LEU A 36 -3.36 7.93 -10.33
N ARG A 37 -4.28 7.18 -10.96
CA ARG A 37 -3.95 5.98 -11.76
C ARG A 37 -3.16 6.32 -13.02
N ASP A 38 -3.52 7.40 -13.69
CA ASP A 38 -2.94 7.80 -14.96
C ASP A 38 -1.65 8.62 -14.78
N GLY A 39 -1.32 8.99 -13.54
CA GLY A 39 -0.15 9.81 -13.21
C GLY A 39 -0.33 11.30 -13.53
N GLU A 40 -1.55 11.73 -13.86
CA GLU A 40 -1.92 13.11 -14.19
C GLU A 40 -2.17 13.96 -12.93
N VAL A 41 -1.22 13.92 -11.99
CA VAL A 41 -1.35 14.63 -10.71
C VAL A 41 -0.98 16.10 -10.89
N ASN A 42 -2.00 16.93 -11.09
CA ASN A 42 -1.85 18.39 -11.02
C ASN A 42 -1.95 18.91 -9.58
N SER A 43 -1.68 20.21 -9.38
CA SER A 43 -1.69 20.83 -8.04
C SER A 43 -3.01 20.65 -7.30
N PHE A 44 -4.15 20.67 -8.00
CA PHE A 44 -5.46 20.44 -7.38
C PHE A 44 -5.59 19.00 -6.87
N VAL A 45 -5.30 18.00 -7.70
CA VAL A 45 -5.34 16.58 -7.33
C VAL A 45 -4.41 16.30 -6.15
N GLY A 46 -3.19 16.84 -6.17
CA GLY A 46 -2.22 16.67 -5.09
C GLY A 46 -2.69 17.28 -3.75
N VAL A 47 -3.28 18.47 -3.78
CA VAL A 47 -3.83 19.11 -2.57
C VAL A 47 -5.00 18.29 -2.00
N ILE A 48 -5.92 17.82 -2.84
CA ILE A 48 -7.04 17.01 -2.35
C ILE A 48 -6.55 15.66 -1.81
N GLN A 49 -5.64 14.98 -2.51
CA GLN A 49 -5.02 13.73 -2.02
C GLN A 49 -4.43 13.95 -0.62
N TYR A 50 -3.66 15.02 -0.43
CA TYR A 50 -3.06 15.37 0.86
C TYR A 50 -4.13 15.50 1.96
N PHE A 51 -5.19 16.27 1.72
CA PHE A 51 -6.24 16.46 2.72
C PHE A 51 -6.99 15.17 3.06
N ILE A 52 -7.29 14.32 2.07
CA ILE A 52 -7.91 13.01 2.31
C ILE A 52 -6.97 12.15 3.17
N GLU A 53 -5.68 12.10 2.86
CA GLU A 53 -4.73 11.33 3.66
C GLU A 53 -4.63 11.83 5.11
N GLN A 54 -4.62 13.15 5.33
CA GLN A 54 -4.62 13.73 6.68
C GLN A 54 -5.91 13.42 7.43
N ALA A 55 -7.06 13.43 6.75
CA ALA A 55 -8.33 13.08 7.36
C ALA A 55 -8.39 11.59 7.75
N LEU A 56 -7.93 10.69 6.88
CA LEU A 56 -7.87 9.25 7.15
C LEU A 56 -7.02 8.92 8.38
N GLN A 57 -5.93 9.64 8.62
CA GLN A 57 -5.08 9.44 9.80
C GLN A 57 -5.81 9.64 11.13
N LYS A 58 -6.86 10.48 11.14
CA LYS A 58 -7.66 10.78 12.33
C LYS A 58 -8.76 9.77 12.61
N LEU A 59 -9.07 8.91 11.64
CA LEU A 59 -10.14 7.93 11.75
C LEU A 59 -9.65 6.61 12.37
N GLU A 60 -10.58 5.89 12.98
CA GLU A 60 -10.32 4.59 13.57
C GLU A 60 -9.92 3.57 12.48
N CYS A 61 -8.88 2.80 12.75
CA CYS A 61 -8.54 1.63 11.96
C CYS A 61 -9.64 0.57 12.06
N TYR A 62 -9.91 -0.09 10.95
CA TYR A 62 -10.65 -1.33 10.90
C TYR A 62 -9.68 -2.50 10.78
N SER A 63 -9.86 -3.50 11.63
CA SER A 63 -9.16 -4.78 11.54
C SER A 63 -10.19 -5.88 11.29
N GLY A 64 -9.99 -6.66 10.23
CA GLY A 64 -10.91 -7.73 9.83
C GLY A 64 -11.01 -7.87 8.33
N TYR A 65 -11.82 -8.83 7.88
CA TYR A 65 -12.01 -9.04 6.45
C TYR A 65 -12.91 -7.97 5.83
N VAL A 66 -12.52 -7.49 4.65
CA VAL A 66 -13.32 -6.61 3.79
C VAL A 66 -13.39 -7.16 2.38
N THR A 67 -14.36 -6.70 1.60
CA THR A 67 -14.55 -7.10 0.20
C THR A 67 -14.55 -5.90 -0.74
N ARG A 68 -13.87 -6.03 -1.87
CA ARG A 68 -13.89 -5.06 -2.97
C ARG A 68 -14.22 -5.77 -4.28
N GLY A 69 -15.04 -5.16 -5.12
CA GLY A 69 -15.34 -5.63 -6.46
C GLY A 69 -14.78 -4.69 -7.52
N GLU A 70 -14.30 -5.24 -8.62
CA GLU A 70 -13.78 -4.48 -9.75
C GLU A 70 -14.14 -5.16 -11.08
N ASP A 71 -14.35 -4.35 -12.12
CA ASP A 71 -14.46 -4.88 -13.48
C ASP A 71 -13.08 -5.32 -13.99
N ILE A 72 -13.04 -6.26 -14.93
CA ILE A 72 -11.77 -6.75 -15.48
C ILE A 72 -11.42 -5.89 -16.70
N TYR A 73 -10.37 -5.09 -16.59
CA TYR A 73 -9.80 -4.33 -17.72
C TYR A 73 -8.58 -5.05 -18.31
N PRO A 74 -8.19 -4.77 -19.57
CA PRO A 74 -6.94 -5.29 -20.14
C PRO A 74 -5.74 -5.03 -19.22
N GLY A 75 -4.92 -6.07 -18.98
CA GLY A 75 -3.77 -6.00 -18.07
C GLY A 75 -4.09 -6.15 -16.56
N SER A 76 -5.35 -6.06 -16.14
CA SER A 76 -5.72 -6.19 -14.71
C SER A 76 -5.34 -7.55 -14.12
N MET A 77 -5.35 -8.59 -14.95
CA MET A 77 -5.05 -9.96 -14.54
C MET A 77 -3.55 -10.27 -14.46
N GLU A 78 -2.69 -9.52 -15.16
CA GLU A 78 -1.25 -9.82 -15.27
C GLU A 78 -0.55 -9.77 -13.91
N LYS A 79 -1.04 -8.88 -13.02
CA LYS A 79 -0.49 -8.70 -11.67
C LYS A 79 -1.12 -9.65 -10.63
N LEU A 80 -2.17 -10.37 -10.99
CA LEU A 80 -2.94 -11.24 -10.07
C LEU A 80 -2.40 -12.67 -10.08
N HIS A 81 -1.22 -12.83 -9.50
CA HIS A 81 -0.66 -14.16 -9.21
C HIS A 81 -0.18 -14.22 -7.76
N VAL A 82 -0.25 -15.40 -7.18
CA VAL A 82 0.18 -15.65 -5.80
C VAL A 82 1.64 -15.24 -5.62
N GLY A 83 1.96 -14.63 -4.49
CA GLY A 83 3.31 -14.12 -4.20
C GLY A 83 3.53 -12.67 -4.63
N ASN A 84 2.65 -12.13 -5.47
CA ASN A 84 2.78 -10.77 -5.96
C ASN A 84 2.28 -9.74 -4.93
N VAL A 85 2.73 -8.49 -5.08
CA VAL A 85 2.29 -7.37 -4.23
C VAL A 85 1.57 -6.34 -5.09
N LEU A 86 0.30 -6.14 -4.81
CA LEU A 86 -0.54 -5.12 -5.41
C LEU A 86 -0.36 -3.81 -4.66
N CYS A 87 -0.32 -2.71 -5.40
CA CYS A 87 -0.15 -1.37 -4.88
C CYS A 87 -0.84 -0.43 -5.86
N SER A 88 -1.87 0.27 -5.42
CA SER A 88 -2.60 1.22 -6.25
C SER A 88 -2.10 2.64 -5.99
N PRO A 89 -1.80 3.43 -7.02
CA PRO A 89 -1.47 4.84 -6.84
C PRO A 89 -2.68 5.66 -6.37
N ALA A 90 -3.89 5.16 -6.59
CA ALA A 90 -5.15 5.74 -6.16
C ALA A 90 -5.65 5.13 -4.84
N PHE A 91 -6.62 5.80 -4.20
CA PHE A 91 -7.30 5.27 -3.01
C PHE A 91 -8.05 3.97 -3.36
N TRP A 92 -8.10 3.04 -2.41
CA TRP A 92 -8.87 1.80 -2.53
C TRP A 92 -10.03 1.82 -1.57
N SER A 93 -11.24 1.62 -2.09
CA SER A 93 -12.45 1.43 -1.30
C SER A 93 -12.83 -0.04 -1.22
N ALA A 94 -13.29 -0.47 -0.05
CA ALA A 94 -13.81 -1.81 0.20
C ALA A 94 -14.98 -1.73 1.17
N SER A 95 -15.73 -2.81 1.33
CA SER A 95 -16.82 -2.88 2.30
C SER A 95 -16.51 -3.89 3.40
N PHE A 96 -16.76 -3.53 4.66
CA PHE A 96 -16.64 -4.44 5.80
C PHE A 96 -17.89 -5.33 5.99
N ARG A 97 -18.93 -5.16 5.16
CA ARG A 97 -20.09 -6.05 5.15
C ARG A 97 -20.14 -6.90 3.87
N ARG A 98 -20.38 -8.20 4.06
CA ARG A 98 -20.68 -9.17 3.00
C ARG A 98 -22.14 -9.12 2.52
N THR A 99 -22.74 -7.93 2.46
CA THR A 99 -24.07 -7.77 1.85
C THR A 99 -23.97 -7.71 0.33
N PRO A 100 -25.02 -8.09 -0.42
CA PRO A 100 -25.09 -7.84 -1.86
C PRO A 100 -24.93 -6.33 -2.06
N SER A 101 -23.74 -5.93 -2.47
CA SER A 101 -23.33 -4.54 -2.59
C SER A 101 -22.63 -4.39 -3.92
N TYR A 102 -22.43 -3.15 -4.34
CA TYR A 102 -21.62 -2.80 -5.51
C TYR A 102 -20.29 -3.60 -5.59
N TYR A 103 -19.72 -3.93 -4.42
CA TYR A 103 -18.46 -4.65 -4.28
C TYR A 103 -18.55 -6.18 -4.49
N THR A 104 -19.75 -6.79 -4.48
CA THR A 104 -19.91 -8.24 -4.58
C THR A 104 -20.40 -8.72 -5.95
N ASP A 105 -20.86 -7.84 -6.83
CA ASP A 105 -21.42 -8.27 -8.12
C ASP A 105 -20.47 -8.16 -9.31
N LYS A 106 -19.22 -7.76 -9.04
CA LYS A 106 -18.19 -7.60 -10.04
C LYS A 106 -17.49 -8.92 -10.42
N PRO A 107 -16.98 -9.06 -11.65
CA PRO A 107 -16.32 -10.28 -12.13
C PRO A 107 -14.98 -10.55 -11.45
N LEU A 108 -14.32 -9.53 -10.88
CA LEU A 108 -13.16 -9.65 -10.02
C LEU A 108 -13.52 -9.20 -8.60
N GLN A 109 -13.20 -10.03 -7.63
CA GLN A 109 -13.43 -9.79 -6.21
C GLN A 109 -12.13 -9.92 -5.44
N TYR A 110 -11.91 -8.99 -4.53
CA TYR A 110 -10.85 -9.03 -3.55
C TYR A 110 -11.45 -9.28 -2.17
N ILE A 111 -10.91 -10.27 -1.46
CA ILE A 111 -11.13 -10.46 -0.03
C ILE A 111 -9.84 -10.02 0.65
N ILE A 112 -9.91 -8.96 1.44
CA ILE A 112 -8.72 -8.35 2.04
C ILE A 112 -8.77 -8.57 3.54
N GLU A 113 -7.73 -9.18 4.10
CA GLU A 113 -7.44 -9.14 5.52
C GLU A 113 -6.91 -7.74 5.89
N SER A 114 -7.80 -6.86 6.34
CA SER A 114 -7.51 -5.48 6.69
C SER A 114 -6.94 -5.35 8.10
N LYS A 115 -6.03 -4.39 8.26
CA LYS A 115 -5.42 -3.98 9.54
C LYS A 115 -5.47 -2.46 9.71
N THR A 116 -5.33 -1.70 8.63
CA THR A 116 -5.27 -0.23 8.69
C THR A 116 -6.27 0.47 7.77
N GLY A 117 -7.19 -0.25 7.13
CA GLY A 117 -8.31 0.40 6.44
C GLY A 117 -9.08 1.33 7.39
N ARG A 118 -9.60 2.46 6.91
CA ARG A 118 -10.33 3.42 7.76
C ARG A 118 -11.82 3.35 7.52
N LYS A 119 -12.62 3.22 8.58
CA LYS A 119 -14.08 3.33 8.47
C LYS A 119 -14.43 4.77 8.15
N ILE A 120 -15.10 4.98 7.01
CA ILE A 120 -15.58 6.30 6.62
C ILE A 120 -17.11 6.42 6.68
N GLN A 121 -17.80 5.40 7.19
CA GLN A 121 -19.28 5.38 7.25
C GLN A 121 -19.88 6.58 7.98
N SER A 122 -19.28 7.04 9.08
CA SER A 122 -19.80 8.17 9.86
C SER A 122 -19.67 9.52 9.15
N ILE A 123 -18.98 9.55 8.01
CA ILE A 123 -18.60 10.76 7.27
C ILE A 123 -18.82 10.63 5.76
N ALA A 124 -19.35 9.52 5.28
CA ALA A 124 -19.65 9.31 3.86
C ALA A 124 -21.12 9.64 3.62
N ALA A 125 -21.48 10.27 2.50
CA ALA A 125 -22.88 10.54 2.16
C ALA A 125 -23.69 9.23 1.98
N GLY A 126 -23.03 8.15 1.57
CA GLY A 126 -23.58 6.80 1.40
C GLY A 126 -23.42 5.90 2.63
N TRP A 127 -24.16 6.19 3.72
CA TRP A 127 -24.05 5.47 5.00
C TRP A 127 -24.29 3.95 4.90
N GLN A 128 -24.88 3.49 3.79
CA GLN A 128 -25.24 2.08 3.56
C GLN A 128 -24.14 1.28 2.85
N GLU A 129 -23.01 1.88 2.48
CA GLU A 129 -21.92 1.18 1.77
C GLU A 129 -20.97 0.43 2.70
N TYR A 130 -21.02 0.71 4.01
CA TYR A 130 -20.13 0.13 5.03
C TYR A 130 -18.66 0.25 4.59
N GLU A 131 -18.30 1.44 4.13
CA GLU A 131 -17.06 1.67 3.41
C GLU A 131 -15.84 1.75 4.34
N ILE A 132 -14.80 1.04 3.90
CA ILE A 132 -13.43 1.13 4.35
C ILE A 132 -12.61 1.76 3.23
N LEU A 133 -11.90 2.85 3.55
CA LEU A 133 -10.99 3.50 2.63
C LEU A 133 -9.53 3.25 3.02
N TYR A 134 -8.72 2.87 2.05
CA TYR A 134 -7.27 2.71 2.17
C TYR A 134 -6.55 3.89 1.54
N ARG A 135 -5.42 4.27 2.13
CA ARG A 135 -4.54 5.31 1.61
C ARG A 135 -3.97 4.91 0.25
N CYS A 136 -3.54 5.92 -0.51
CA CYS A 136 -2.79 5.70 -1.74
C CYS A 136 -1.54 4.86 -1.45
N GLN A 137 -1.16 4.03 -2.41
CA GLN A 137 0.02 3.17 -2.37
C GLN A 137 0.04 2.13 -1.24
N GLN A 138 -1.12 1.83 -0.63
CA GLN A 138 -1.25 0.75 0.34
C GLN A 138 -0.87 -0.60 -0.32
N PRO A 139 0.14 -1.31 0.19
CA PRO A 139 0.55 -2.59 -0.35
C PRO A 139 -0.33 -3.74 0.15
N PHE A 140 -0.68 -4.65 -0.76
CA PHE A 140 -1.43 -5.87 -0.48
C PHE A 140 -0.72 -7.08 -1.11
N TYR A 141 -0.46 -8.11 -0.31
CA TYR A 141 0.12 -9.35 -0.78
C TYR A 141 -0.96 -10.31 -1.30
N VAL A 142 -0.73 -10.91 -2.47
CA VAL A 142 -1.64 -11.89 -3.07
C VAL A 142 -1.39 -13.27 -2.47
N ASN A 143 -2.31 -13.72 -1.61
CA ASN A 143 -2.26 -15.04 -0.99
C ASN A 143 -2.82 -16.14 -1.89
N ASP A 144 -3.95 -15.87 -2.56
CA ASP A 144 -4.64 -16.85 -3.39
C ASP A 144 -5.37 -16.17 -4.55
N VAL A 145 -5.52 -16.90 -5.66
CA VAL A 145 -6.28 -16.50 -6.84
C VAL A 145 -7.09 -17.69 -7.34
N THR A 146 -8.39 -17.68 -7.07
CA THR A 146 -9.30 -18.78 -7.37
C THR A 146 -10.47 -18.34 -8.25
N LYS A 147 -11.01 -19.24 -9.07
CA LYS A 147 -12.27 -19.03 -9.80
C LYS A 147 -13.43 -19.61 -9.00
N TYR A 148 -14.46 -18.80 -8.73
CA TYR A 148 -15.65 -19.22 -8.02
C TYR A 148 -16.91 -18.66 -8.68
N ARG A 149 -17.82 -19.54 -9.12
CA ARG A 149 -19.09 -19.17 -9.79
C ARG A 149 -18.91 -18.16 -10.93
N GLY A 150 -17.89 -18.37 -11.77
CA GLY A 150 -17.57 -17.49 -12.90
C GLY A 150 -16.84 -16.20 -12.54
N LYS A 151 -16.60 -15.92 -11.25
CA LYS A 151 -15.83 -14.75 -10.78
C LYS A 151 -14.40 -15.15 -10.44
N THR A 152 -13.47 -14.21 -10.61
CA THR A 152 -12.12 -14.30 -10.04
C THR A 152 -12.18 -13.79 -8.61
N VAL A 153 -11.75 -14.59 -7.65
CA VAL A 153 -11.64 -14.21 -6.24
C VAL A 153 -10.18 -14.22 -5.84
N VAL A 154 -9.72 -13.09 -5.32
CA VAL A 154 -8.33 -12.87 -4.91
C VAL A 154 -8.30 -12.64 -3.41
N LEU A 155 -7.56 -13.48 -2.68
CA LEU A 155 -7.33 -13.29 -1.25
C LEU A 155 -6.08 -12.44 -1.06
N LEU A 156 -6.21 -11.35 -0.33
CA LEU A 156 -5.17 -10.39 -0.06
C LEU A 156 -4.89 -10.27 1.44
N THR A 157 -3.62 -10.12 1.81
CA THR A 157 -3.22 -9.64 3.14
C THR A 157 -2.66 -8.24 3.03
N GLU A 158 -3.16 -7.32 3.85
CA GLU A 158 -2.60 -5.99 3.97
C GLU A 158 -1.19 -6.04 4.56
N LEU A 159 -0.25 -5.38 3.87
CA LEU A 159 1.12 -5.21 4.31
C LEU A 159 1.33 -3.83 4.96
N PRO A 160 2.36 -3.64 5.79
CA PRO A 160 2.69 -2.29 6.30
C PRO A 160 2.94 -1.30 5.16
N GLN A 161 2.56 -0.03 5.34
CA GLN A 161 2.73 1.02 4.33
C GLN A 161 4.21 1.17 3.90
N GLU A 162 5.14 0.92 4.82
CA GLU A 162 6.58 1.00 4.62
C GLU A 162 7.16 -0.25 3.91
N TYR A 163 6.33 -1.21 3.47
CA TYR A 163 6.79 -2.48 2.91
C TYR A 163 7.84 -2.33 1.80
N LYS A 164 7.72 -1.33 0.92
CA LYS A 164 8.73 -1.08 -0.13
C LYS A 164 10.10 -0.71 0.46
N GLN A 165 10.11 0.16 1.48
CA GLN A 165 11.33 0.55 2.19
C GLN A 165 11.90 -0.65 2.96
N LEU A 166 11.04 -1.42 3.63
CA LEU A 166 11.43 -2.63 4.35
C LEU A 166 12.01 -3.72 3.43
N LYS A 167 11.48 -3.87 2.21
CA LYS A 167 12.00 -4.82 1.22
C LYS A 167 13.37 -4.40 0.72
N THR A 168 13.58 -3.10 0.44
CA THR A 168 14.89 -2.56 0.05
C THR A 168 15.91 -2.77 1.17
N ILE A 169 15.59 -2.38 2.41
CA ILE A 169 16.47 -2.58 3.56
C ILE A 169 16.82 -4.06 3.76
N LYS A 170 15.84 -4.97 3.64
CA LYS A 170 16.10 -6.42 3.74
C LYS A 170 16.98 -6.94 2.61
N LEU A 171 16.84 -6.40 1.39
CA LEU A 171 17.65 -6.80 0.24
C LEU A 171 19.08 -6.27 0.37
N GLU A 172 19.26 -5.01 0.73
CA GLU A 172 20.56 -4.39 1.01
C GLU A 172 21.29 -5.13 2.12
N ARG A 173 20.60 -5.50 3.19
CA ARG A 173 21.17 -6.31 4.28
C ARG A 173 21.63 -7.68 3.79
N LYS A 174 20.81 -8.38 2.99
CA LYS A 174 21.22 -9.67 2.39
C LYS A 174 22.42 -9.55 1.46
N LEU A 175 22.49 -8.48 0.67
CA LEU A 175 23.62 -8.21 -0.22
C LEU A 175 24.89 -7.90 0.59
N PHE A 176 24.77 -7.11 1.66
CA PHE A 176 25.87 -6.84 2.58
C PHE A 176 26.39 -8.12 3.24
N GLU A 177 25.49 -8.94 3.79
CA GLU A 177 25.85 -10.22 4.41
C GLU A 177 26.57 -11.13 3.40
N ARG A 178 26.05 -11.29 2.18
CA ARG A 178 26.70 -12.08 1.12
C ARG A 178 28.09 -11.57 0.76
N ASN A 179 28.23 -10.26 0.53
CA ASN A 179 29.53 -9.67 0.16
C ASN A 179 30.54 -9.79 1.31
N HIS A 180 30.08 -9.72 2.57
CA HIS A 180 30.95 -9.88 3.72
C HIS A 180 31.51 -11.30 3.83
N PHE A 181 30.69 -12.34 3.57
CA PHE A 181 31.17 -13.73 3.51
C PHE A 181 32.14 -13.95 2.34
N GLU A 182 31.85 -13.43 1.15
CA GLU A 182 32.76 -13.55 -0.01
C GLU A 182 34.13 -12.87 0.23
N ILE A 183 34.18 -11.80 1.04
CA ILE A 183 35.44 -11.14 1.43
C ILE A 183 36.22 -12.00 2.43
N LEU A 184 35.55 -12.63 3.39
CA LEU A 184 36.19 -13.49 4.39
C LEU A 184 36.76 -14.75 3.74
N ASP A 185 36.02 -15.39 2.84
CA ASP A 185 36.49 -16.57 2.10
C ASP A 185 37.77 -16.25 1.29
N LYS A 186 37.79 -15.12 0.58
CA LYS A 186 38.98 -14.68 -0.18
C LYS A 186 40.16 -14.34 0.72
N ALA A 187 39.90 -13.78 1.90
CA ALA A 187 40.94 -13.47 2.87
C ALA A 187 41.55 -14.75 3.46
N GLU A 188 40.76 -15.81 3.66
CA GLU A 188 41.26 -17.11 4.07
C GLU A 188 42.07 -17.80 2.96
N GLU A 189 41.59 -17.82 1.71
CA GLU A 189 42.34 -18.36 0.57
C GLU A 189 43.69 -17.65 0.38
N GLN A 190 43.72 -16.31 0.50
CA GLN A 190 44.96 -15.54 0.39
C GLN A 190 45.93 -15.86 1.54
N LYS A 191 45.40 -16.16 2.73
CA LYS A 191 46.20 -16.51 3.91
C LYS A 191 46.80 -17.90 3.79
N GLU A 192 46.06 -18.85 3.23
CA GLU A 192 46.57 -20.18 2.88
C GLU A 192 47.64 -20.10 1.79
N LEU A 193 47.43 -19.32 0.73
CA LEU A 193 48.43 -19.11 -0.32
C LEU A 193 49.73 -18.51 0.23
N ASN A 194 49.63 -17.51 1.11
CA ASN A 194 50.80 -16.92 1.76
C ASN A 194 51.53 -17.90 2.71
N LEU A 195 50.82 -18.87 3.30
CA LEU A 195 51.45 -19.93 4.10
C LEU A 195 52.22 -20.92 3.21
N PHE A 196 51.68 -21.26 2.03
CA PHE A 196 52.36 -22.14 1.07
C PHE A 196 53.60 -21.52 0.42
N GLU A 197 53.62 -20.21 0.16
CA GLU A 197 54.81 -19.54 -0.42
C GLU A 197 55.97 -19.45 0.57
N ASN A 198 55.70 -19.29 1.86
CA ASN A 198 56.74 -19.21 2.89
C ASN A 198 57.45 -20.55 3.18
N ASP A 199 56.83 -21.69 2.83
CA ASP A 199 57.44 -23.02 2.99
C ASP A 199 58.39 -23.38 1.82
N PHE A 200 58.33 -22.65 0.69
CA PHE A 200 59.18 -22.91 -0.49
C PHE A 200 60.50 -22.13 -0.52
N GLU A 201 60.63 -21.04 0.25
CA GLU A 201 61.89 -20.26 0.34
C GLU A 201 62.89 -20.82 1.39
N GLY A 202 62.56 -21.94 2.04
CA GLY A 202 63.35 -22.56 3.11
C GLY A 202 64.28 -23.71 2.72
N HIS A 203 64.57 -23.94 1.42
CA HIS A 203 65.43 -25.04 0.94
C HIS A 203 66.62 -24.59 0.11
#